data_AF-A0A3B4BI93-F1
#
_entry.id   AF-A0A3B4BI93-F1
#
_cell.length_a   1.000
_cell.length_b   1.000
_cell.length_c   1.000
_cell.angle_alpha   90.00
_cell.angle_beta   90.00
_cell.angle_gamma   90.00
#
_symmetry.space_group_name_H-M   'P 1'
#
loop_
_entity.id
_entity.type
_entity.pdbx_description
1 polymer ?
#
loop_
_entity_poly.entity_id
_entity_poly.type
_entity_poly.pdbx_seq_one_letter_code
_entity_poly.pdbx_strand_id
1 'polypeptide(L)'
;MISFMNLELLLSVFMFLRLYLVHRAILLHSKVLLSASYRSIGSLNNINFTFRFVLKVLMNKYPARTLLVFILLFWLTASWMLTLCERATADHMNMALWLIAITFLTVGYGDVSPNTGCGKVVCLLTGVMGVACTAMLVAVVTKKLALNKGEKHVHFFMLDIQISKRIRHAAANVLRECWLLHRANLSQENRGEQRRHQRCLLEAIRVFRHLRLKQRKLRDFASEMVDLPKMQMIMCDLSANWNNSYRELEQRILSMEQKLDELNHCFQQTSELLSHFLRQRSPEIR
;
A
#
# COMPACT_ATOMS: atom_id res chain seq x y z
N MET A 1 26.98 51.58 17.69
CA MET A 1 27.42 50.23 18.10
C MET A 1 26.30 49.18 17.94
N ILE A 2 25.10 49.39 18.49
CA ILE A 2 23.94 48.47 18.37
C ILE A 2 23.51 48.19 16.90
N SER A 3 23.51 49.22 16.03
CA SER A 3 23.16 49.04 14.61
C SER A 3 24.18 48.23 13.81
N PHE A 4 25.46 48.25 14.20
CA PHE A 4 26.52 47.48 13.53
C PHE A 4 26.43 45.99 13.89
N MET A 5 26.19 45.67 15.18
CA MET A 5 25.95 44.29 15.62
C MET A 5 24.72 43.66 14.96
N ASN A 6 23.63 44.42 14.79
CA ASN A 6 22.44 43.94 14.10
C ASN A 6 22.70 43.65 12.61
N LEU A 7 23.55 44.46 11.97
CA LEU A 7 23.96 44.25 10.57
C LEU A 7 24.83 42.99 10.44
N GLU A 8 25.83 42.81 11.31
CA GLU A 8 26.67 41.61 11.33
C GLU A 8 25.85 40.35 11.60
N LEU A 9 24.90 40.40 12.54
CA LEU A 9 23.99 39.31 12.83
C LEU A 9 23.16 38.96 11.58
N LEU A 10 22.61 39.97 10.90
CA LEU A 10 21.84 39.79 9.68
C LEU A 10 22.67 39.20 8.54
N LEU A 11 23.90 39.70 8.30
CA LEU A 11 24.82 39.14 7.31
C LEU A 11 25.24 37.70 7.64
N SER A 12 25.41 37.38 8.93
CA SER A 12 25.74 36.02 9.36
C SER A 12 24.58 35.04 9.14
N VAL A 13 23.33 35.48 9.34
CA VAL A 13 22.14 34.70 8.99
C VAL A 13 22.06 34.45 7.48
N PHE A 14 22.43 35.43 6.65
CA PHE A 14 22.52 35.25 5.20
C PHE A 14 23.57 34.23 4.77
N MET A 15 24.60 33.95 5.57
CA MET A 15 25.55 32.87 5.25
C MET A 15 24.88 31.50 5.28
N PHE A 16 23.81 31.30 6.06
CA PHE A 16 23.05 30.05 6.06
C PHE A 16 22.16 29.88 4.83
N LEU A 17 21.93 30.94 4.04
CA LEU A 17 21.35 30.78 2.70
C LEU A 17 22.16 29.76 1.90
N ARG A 18 23.49 29.72 2.08
CA ARG A 18 24.40 28.77 1.41
C ARG A 18 24.12 27.30 1.73
N LEU A 19 23.23 26.96 2.67
CA LEU A 19 22.70 25.60 2.83
C LEU A 19 22.04 25.07 1.54
N TYR A 20 21.63 25.95 0.59
CA TYR A 20 21.23 25.52 -0.75
C TYR A 20 22.32 24.74 -1.50
N LEU A 21 23.60 24.95 -1.16
CA LEU A 21 24.73 24.21 -1.76
C LEU A 21 24.76 22.76 -1.27
N VAL A 22 24.37 22.49 -0.02
CA VAL A 22 24.23 21.11 0.50
C VAL A 22 23.14 20.37 -0.28
N HIS A 23 22.01 21.04 -0.51
CA HIS A 23 20.95 20.53 -1.36
C HIS A 23 21.44 20.22 -2.79
N ARG A 24 22.23 21.13 -3.39
CA ARG A 24 22.84 20.91 -4.71
C ARG A 24 23.84 19.75 -4.71
N ALA A 25 24.64 19.60 -3.65
CA ALA A 25 25.60 18.51 -3.51
C ALA A 25 24.92 17.14 -3.36
N ILE A 26 23.83 17.06 -2.56
CA ILE A 26 23.01 15.83 -2.44
C ILE A 26 22.43 15.45 -3.81
N LEU A 27 21.97 16.44 -4.59
CA LEU A 27 21.41 16.23 -5.91
C LEU A 27 22.49 15.75 -6.89
N LEU A 28 23.67 16.36 -6.88
CA LEU A 28 24.78 16.01 -7.76
C LEU A 28 25.41 14.67 -7.41
N HIS A 29 25.53 14.31 -6.13
CA HIS A 29 26.17 13.07 -5.69
C HIS A 29 25.19 11.87 -5.63
N SER A 30 23.90 12.11 -5.86
CA SER A 30 22.91 11.04 -5.92
C SER A 30 23.11 10.22 -7.20
N LYS A 31 23.59 8.98 -7.03
CA LYS A 31 23.74 7.99 -8.12
C LYS A 31 22.45 7.77 -8.94
N VAL A 32 21.29 8.09 -8.36
CA VAL A 32 19.97 8.03 -9.01
C VAL A 32 19.86 9.03 -10.18
N LEU A 33 20.46 10.22 -10.05
CA LEU A 33 20.41 11.26 -11.09
C LEU A 33 21.52 11.13 -12.14
N LEU A 34 22.61 10.47 -11.77
CA LEU A 34 23.74 10.20 -12.66
C LEU A 34 23.53 8.97 -13.57
N SER A 35 22.63 8.05 -13.20
CA SER A 35 22.38 6.86 -13.99
C SER A 35 21.61 7.17 -15.29
N ALA A 36 22.18 6.75 -16.42
CA ALA A 36 21.58 6.89 -17.74
C ALA A 36 20.19 6.20 -17.84
N SER A 37 20.02 5.06 -17.17
CA SER A 37 18.76 4.31 -17.13
C SER A 37 17.65 5.09 -16.43
N TYR A 38 17.95 5.79 -15.34
CA TYR A 38 16.98 6.65 -14.66
C TYR A 38 16.55 7.79 -15.56
N ARG A 39 17.50 8.46 -16.23
CA ARG A 39 17.17 9.57 -17.15
C ARG A 39 16.28 9.12 -18.32
N SER A 40 16.58 7.97 -18.92
CA SER A 40 15.79 7.40 -20.03
C SER A 40 14.37 7.04 -19.59
N ILE A 41 14.20 6.33 -18.47
CA ILE A 41 12.87 6.00 -17.94
C ILE A 41 12.12 7.27 -17.51
N GLY A 42 12.83 8.27 -16.99
CA GLY A 42 12.26 9.56 -16.60
C GLY A 42 11.74 10.37 -17.79
N SER A 43 12.48 10.40 -18.91
CA SER A 43 12.01 11.09 -20.12
C SER A 43 10.81 10.39 -20.75
N LEU A 44 10.77 9.05 -20.73
CA LEU A 44 9.61 8.29 -21.19
C LEU A 44 8.34 8.60 -20.38
N ASN A 45 8.47 8.92 -19.10
CA ASN A 45 7.34 9.27 -18.22
C ASN A 45 7.14 10.78 -18.05
N ASN A 46 7.86 11.64 -18.80
CA ASN A 46 7.83 13.10 -18.66
C ASN A 46 8.07 13.60 -17.21
N ILE A 47 8.95 12.92 -16.47
CA ILE A 47 9.27 13.27 -15.08
C ILE A 47 10.49 14.18 -15.03
N ASN A 48 10.30 15.40 -14.52
CA ASN A 48 11.40 16.31 -14.23
C ASN A 48 12.12 15.89 -12.94
N PHE A 49 13.41 15.58 -13.07
CA PHE A 49 14.28 15.22 -11.95
C PHE A 49 14.62 16.42 -11.05
N THR A 50 13.65 16.81 -10.22
CA THR A 50 13.78 17.89 -9.24
C THR A 50 14.26 17.36 -7.89
N PHE A 51 14.74 18.24 -7.01
CA PHE A 51 15.10 17.85 -5.64
C PHE A 51 13.94 17.21 -4.87
N ARG A 52 12.71 17.71 -5.06
CA ARG A 52 11.53 17.14 -4.40
C ARG A 52 11.36 15.66 -4.76
N PHE A 53 11.69 15.27 -5.99
CA PHE A 53 11.69 13.88 -6.42
C PHE A 53 12.81 13.09 -5.73
N VAL A 54 14.04 13.60 -5.72
CA VAL A 54 15.19 12.95 -5.06
C VAL A 54 14.95 12.74 -3.57
N LEU A 55 14.44 13.77 -2.88
CA LEU A 55 14.11 13.69 -1.46
C LEU A 55 13.03 12.63 -1.22
N LYS A 56 11.95 12.61 -2.02
CA LYS A 56 10.92 11.56 -1.94
C LYS A 56 11.51 10.16 -2.14
N VAL A 57 12.41 9.97 -3.11
CA VAL A 57 13.08 8.69 -3.36
C VAL A 57 13.95 8.28 -2.17
N LEU A 58 14.75 9.20 -1.64
CA LEU A 58 15.65 8.94 -0.52
C LEU A 58 14.86 8.61 0.76
N MET A 59 13.80 9.38 1.06
CA MET A 59 12.92 9.14 2.19
C MET A 59 12.11 7.86 2.06
N ASN A 60 11.79 7.39 0.85
CA ASN A 60 11.15 6.10 0.67
C ASN A 60 12.14 4.92 0.79
N LYS A 61 13.39 5.09 0.33
CA LYS A 61 14.42 4.03 0.33
C LYS A 61 15.08 3.86 1.70
N TYR A 62 15.52 4.96 2.32
CA TYR A 62 16.24 4.97 3.60
C TYR A 62 15.64 6.00 4.59
N PRO A 63 14.35 5.90 4.96
CA PRO A 63 13.64 6.93 5.72
C PRO A 63 14.33 7.34 7.02
N ALA A 64 14.74 6.36 7.83
CA ALA A 64 15.34 6.61 9.14
C ALA A 64 16.70 7.31 9.03
N ARG A 65 17.56 6.88 8.10
CA ARG A 65 18.87 7.51 7.88
C ARG A 65 18.71 8.95 7.38
N THR A 66 17.78 9.19 6.46
CA THR A 66 17.51 10.54 5.94
C THR A 66 16.97 11.47 7.02
N LEU A 67 16.01 11.01 7.82
CA LEU A 67 15.48 11.80 8.95
C LEU A 67 16.57 12.10 9.99
N LEU A 68 17.39 11.11 10.36
CA LEU A 68 18.46 11.30 11.33
C LEU A 68 19.46 12.36 10.87
N VAL A 69 19.94 12.27 9.62
CA VAL A 69 20.87 13.27 9.06
C VAL A 69 20.23 14.65 9.01
N PHE A 70 18.96 14.75 8.63
CA PHE A 70 18.22 16.01 8.62
C PHE A 70 18.11 16.63 10.02
N ILE A 71 17.74 15.84 11.03
CA ILE A 71 17.60 16.29 12.42
C ILE A 71 18.94 16.77 12.97
N LEU A 72 20.02 16.02 12.78
CA LEU A 72 21.34 16.42 13.26
C LEU A 72 21.83 17.71 12.62
N LEU A 73 21.68 17.86 11.30
CA LEU A 73 22.04 19.11 10.60
C LEU A 73 21.18 20.28 11.08
N PHE A 74 19.87 20.05 11.29
CA PHE A 74 18.97 21.06 11.82
C PHE A 74 19.36 21.47 13.24
N TRP A 75 19.68 20.54 14.12
CA TRP A 75 20.11 20.83 15.49
C TRP A 75 21.40 21.65 15.52
N LEU A 76 22.40 21.28 14.73
CA LEU A 76 23.66 22.02 14.66
C LEU A 76 23.45 23.44 14.13
N THR A 77 22.64 23.61 13.08
CA THR A 77 22.36 24.93 12.50
C THR A 77 21.51 25.80 13.42
N ALA A 78 20.45 25.27 14.03
CA ALA A 78 19.61 25.99 14.97
C ALA A 78 20.35 26.34 16.27
N SER A 79 21.20 25.43 16.78
CA SER A 79 22.05 25.68 17.95
C SER A 79 23.04 26.81 17.69
N TRP A 80 23.68 26.80 16.52
CA TRP A 80 24.57 27.88 16.11
C TRP A 80 23.81 29.21 16.01
N MET A 81 22.65 29.23 15.34
CA MET A 81 21.80 30.43 15.24
C MET A 81 21.40 30.98 16.60
N LEU A 82 21.01 30.10 17.52
CA LEU A 82 20.61 30.48 18.88
C LEU A 82 21.79 31.06 19.66
N THR A 83 22.99 30.48 19.52
CA THR A 83 24.22 31.01 20.13
C THR A 83 24.56 32.40 19.60
N LEU A 84 24.30 32.67 18.31
CA LEU A 84 24.47 34.00 17.73
C LEU A 84 23.45 35.01 18.27
N CYS A 85 22.16 34.64 18.36
CA CYS A 85 21.12 35.50 18.91
C CYS A 85 21.38 35.83 20.39
N GLU A 86 21.85 34.86 21.17
CA GLU A 86 22.06 34.97 22.63
C GLU A 86 23.53 35.20 23.01
N ARG A 87 24.35 35.75 22.11
CA ARG A 87 25.81 35.89 22.30
C ARG A 87 26.22 36.69 23.55
N ALA A 88 25.31 37.48 24.12
CA ALA A 88 25.53 38.25 25.35
C ALA A 88 25.19 37.49 26.64
N THR A 89 24.47 36.38 26.55
CA THR A 89 23.83 35.67 27.68
C THR A 89 24.14 34.16 27.71
N ALA A 90 24.40 33.54 26.56
CA ALA A 90 24.63 32.11 26.41
C ALA A 90 26.03 31.85 25.83
N ASP A 91 27.05 31.81 26.69
CA ASP A 91 28.45 31.68 26.28
C ASP A 91 28.82 30.24 25.83
N HIS A 92 27.89 29.28 25.89
CA HIS A 92 28.20 27.84 25.69
C HIS A 92 27.29 27.22 24.61
N MET A 93 27.88 26.83 23.47
CA MET A 93 27.23 26.07 22.38
C MET A 93 26.47 24.82 22.88
N ASN A 94 26.98 24.18 23.93
CA ASN A 94 26.37 23.00 24.53
C ASN A 94 24.98 23.29 25.12
N MET A 95 24.80 24.48 25.73
CA MET A 95 23.50 24.89 26.28
C MET A 95 22.50 25.21 25.17
N ALA A 96 22.95 25.82 24.07
CA ALA A 96 22.12 26.06 22.90
C ALA A 96 21.69 24.72 22.25
N LEU A 97 22.60 23.75 22.16
CA LEU A 97 22.30 22.43 21.62
C LEU A 97 21.31 21.67 22.50
N TRP A 98 21.49 21.72 23.82
CA TRP A 98 20.53 21.19 24.79
C TRP A 98 19.14 21.81 24.63
N LEU A 99 19.06 23.14 24.61
CA LEU A 99 17.81 23.88 24.46
C LEU A 99 17.10 23.55 23.13
N ILE A 100 17.84 23.49 22.02
CA ILE A 100 17.28 23.12 20.72
C ILE A 100 16.77 21.69 20.71
N ALA A 101 17.51 20.74 21.30
CA ALA A 101 17.07 19.34 21.37
C ALA A 101 15.76 19.21 22.18
N ILE A 102 15.69 19.74 23.40
CA ILE A 102 14.48 19.64 24.23
C ILE A 102 13.29 20.38 23.63
N THR A 103 13.52 21.49 22.91
CA THR A 103 12.48 22.25 22.21
C THR A 103 11.97 21.48 20.99
N PHE A 104 12.88 20.86 20.23
CA PHE A 104 12.54 20.05 19.06
C PHE A 104 11.74 18.80 19.44
N LEU A 105 12.09 18.16 20.56
CA LEU A 105 11.31 17.05 21.12
C LEU A 105 10.04 17.51 21.85
N THR A 106 9.75 18.81 21.89
CA THR A 106 8.57 19.39 22.57
C THR A 106 8.50 19.03 24.07
N VAL A 107 9.64 18.84 24.73
CA VAL A 107 9.73 18.55 26.17
C VAL A 107 9.65 19.83 26.99
N GLY A 108 10.56 20.78 26.72
CA GLY A 108 10.56 22.11 27.34
C GLY A 108 10.66 22.12 28.87
N TYR A 109 11.78 21.64 29.44
CA TYR A 109 12.00 21.63 30.90
C TYR A 109 11.96 23.01 31.55
N GLY A 110 12.35 24.07 30.83
CA GLY A 110 12.33 25.45 31.32
C GLY A 110 13.55 25.84 32.16
N ASP A 111 14.57 24.99 32.22
CA ASP A 111 15.87 25.22 32.85
C ASP A 111 16.70 26.28 32.12
N VAL A 112 16.61 26.30 30.78
CA VAL A 112 17.23 27.31 29.91
C VAL A 112 16.16 27.86 28.96
N SER A 113 16.13 29.18 28.76
CA SER A 113 15.18 29.82 27.85
C SER A 113 15.80 31.01 27.11
N PRO A 114 15.36 31.30 25.86
CA PRO A 114 15.87 32.42 25.10
C PRO A 114 15.35 33.75 25.66
N ASN A 115 16.26 34.67 25.96
CA ASN A 115 15.91 35.98 26.50
C ASN A 115 15.65 37.01 25.38
N THR A 116 16.29 36.83 24.22
CA THR A 116 16.16 37.73 23.06
C THR A 116 14.97 37.40 22.17
N GLY A 117 14.42 38.40 21.47
CA GLY A 117 13.38 38.19 20.47
C GLY A 117 13.81 37.26 19.33
N CYS A 118 15.08 37.39 18.90
CA CYS A 118 15.71 36.52 17.90
C CYS A 118 15.71 35.05 18.35
N GLY A 119 16.16 34.77 19.57
CA GLY A 119 16.19 33.42 20.13
C GLY A 119 14.79 32.80 20.27
N LYS A 120 13.79 33.59 20.66
CA LYS A 120 12.39 33.14 20.74
C LYS A 120 11.84 32.70 19.38
N VAL A 121 12.15 33.42 18.30
CA VAL A 121 11.76 33.04 16.94
C VAL A 121 12.43 31.73 16.52
N VAL A 122 13.73 31.56 16.81
CA VAL A 122 14.45 30.31 16.53
C VAL A 122 13.82 29.13 17.27
N CYS A 123 13.51 29.27 18.56
CA CYS A 123 12.84 28.23 19.34
C CYS A 123 11.44 27.90 18.80
N LEU A 124 10.65 28.89 18.38
CA LEU A 124 9.35 28.67 17.74
C LEU A 124 9.47 27.85 16.44
N LEU A 125 10.40 28.22 15.57
CA LEU A 125 10.64 27.49 14.31
C LEU A 125 11.13 26.05 14.58
N THR A 126 12.01 25.88 15.58
CA THR A 126 12.46 24.55 16.04
C THR A 126 11.31 23.69 16.54
N GLY A 127 10.37 24.26 17.30
CA GLY A 127 9.18 23.54 17.76
C GLY A 127 8.28 23.09 16.60
N VAL A 128 7.98 23.99 15.66
CA VAL A 128 7.19 23.65 14.45
C VAL A 128 7.85 22.55 13.63
N MET A 129 9.18 22.64 13.43
CA MET A 129 9.94 21.62 12.72
C MET A 129 9.94 20.27 13.46
N GLY A 130 10.03 20.29 14.79
CA GLY A 130 9.94 19.09 15.64
C GLY A 130 8.62 18.35 15.48
N VAL A 131 7.50 19.08 15.50
CA VAL A 131 6.16 18.52 15.25
C VAL A 131 6.03 17.94 13.83
N ALA A 132 6.56 18.63 12.83
CA ALA A 132 6.56 18.13 11.45
C ALA A 132 7.39 16.84 11.31
N CYS A 133 8.57 16.78 11.94
CA CYS A 133 9.43 15.60 11.92
C CYS A 133 8.84 14.41 12.68
N THR A 134 8.19 14.63 13.82
CA THR A 134 7.50 13.58 14.58
C THR A 134 6.34 13.00 13.80
N ALA A 135 5.50 13.84 13.16
CA ALA A 135 4.44 13.36 12.27
C ALA A 135 4.98 12.49 11.12
N MET A 136 6.11 12.91 10.52
CA MET A 136 6.77 12.15 9.47
C MET A 136 7.33 10.81 9.98
N LEU A 137 7.93 10.80 11.18
CA LEU A 137 8.43 9.58 11.81
C LEU A 137 7.30 8.57 12.03
N VAL A 138 6.14 9.02 12.54
CA VAL A 138 4.95 8.17 12.71
C VAL A 138 4.54 7.55 11.38
N ALA A 139 4.44 8.33 10.30
CA ALA A 139 4.09 7.81 8.98
C ALA A 139 5.07 6.74 8.48
N VAL A 140 6.38 6.94 8.71
CA VAL A 140 7.42 5.96 8.35
C VAL A 140 7.26 4.67 9.16
N VAL A 141 7.08 4.79 10.49
CA VAL A 141 6.95 3.65 11.39
C VAL A 141 5.70 2.84 11.04
N THR A 142 4.56 3.49 10.82
CA THR A 142 3.32 2.83 10.38
C THR A 142 3.53 2.04 9.09
N LYS A 143 4.22 2.61 8.10
CA LYS A 143 4.49 1.93 6.82
C LYS A 143 5.44 0.74 6.99
N LYS A 144 6.42 0.82 7.90
CA LYS A 144 7.40 -0.25 8.14
C LYS A 144 6.85 -1.37 9.01
N LEU A 145 5.91 -1.08 9.90
CA LEU A 145 5.20 -2.07 10.72
C LEU A 145 4.04 -2.73 9.97
N ALA A 146 3.59 -2.15 8.84
CA ALA A 146 2.57 -2.76 8.01
C ALA A 146 3.10 -4.07 7.40
N LEU A 147 2.43 -5.19 7.72
CA LEU A 147 2.74 -6.51 7.19
C LEU A 147 2.69 -6.50 5.65
N ASN A 148 3.68 -7.15 5.02
CA ASN A 148 3.69 -7.37 3.59
C ASN A 148 2.55 -8.30 3.15
N LYS A 149 2.19 -8.31 1.86
CA LYS A 149 1.16 -9.19 1.30
C LYS A 149 1.41 -10.66 1.63
N GLY A 150 2.67 -11.12 1.56
CA GLY A 150 3.06 -12.49 1.92
C GLY A 150 2.91 -12.78 3.41
N GLU A 151 3.39 -11.89 4.28
CA GLU A 151 3.27 -12.04 5.74
C GLU A 151 1.81 -12.03 6.19
N LYS A 152 0.99 -11.14 5.60
CA LYS A 152 -0.46 -11.13 5.80
C LYS A 152 -1.08 -12.46 5.41
N HIS A 153 -0.74 -13.00 4.23
CA HIS A 153 -1.26 -14.27 3.77
C HIS A 153 -0.95 -15.41 4.76
N VAL A 154 0.30 -15.53 5.20
CA VAL A 154 0.72 -16.53 6.19
C VAL A 154 -0.02 -16.33 7.52
N HIS A 155 -0.14 -15.09 7.99
CA HIS A 155 -0.86 -14.77 9.23
C HIS A 155 -2.35 -15.14 9.15
N PHE A 156 -3.03 -14.81 8.05
CA PHE A 156 -4.43 -15.18 7.83
C PHE A 156 -4.63 -16.69 7.75
N PHE A 157 -3.76 -17.39 7.05
CA PHE A 157 -3.80 -18.85 6.95
C PHE A 157 -3.64 -19.51 8.33
N MET A 158 -2.68 -19.03 9.14
CA MET A 158 -2.50 -19.51 10.51
C MET A 158 -3.73 -19.25 11.38
N LEU A 159 -4.32 -18.06 11.29
CA LEU A 159 -5.55 -17.71 12.03
C LEU A 159 -6.73 -18.63 11.65
N ASP A 160 -6.89 -18.93 10.36
CA ASP A 160 -7.96 -19.82 9.89
C ASP A 160 -7.81 -21.25 10.45
N ILE A 161 -6.59 -21.80 10.43
CA ILE A 161 -6.31 -23.11 11.03
C ILE A 161 -6.64 -23.11 12.53
N GLN A 162 -6.21 -22.08 13.26
CA GLN A 162 -6.44 -21.99 14.71
C GLN A 162 -7.93 -21.87 15.05
N ILE A 163 -8.69 -21.10 14.27
CA ILE A 163 -10.13 -20.94 14.49
C ILE A 163 -10.88 -22.23 14.13
N SER A 164 -10.51 -22.87 13.02
CA SER A 164 -11.06 -24.17 12.65
C SER A 164 -10.85 -25.22 13.74
N LYS A 165 -9.67 -25.25 14.39
CA LYS A 165 -9.42 -26.10 15.58
C LYS A 165 -10.36 -25.73 16.74
N ARG A 166 -10.45 -24.45 17.10
CA ARG A 166 -11.31 -23.99 18.21
C ARG A 166 -12.80 -24.28 17.96
N ILE A 167 -13.27 -24.17 16.72
CA ILE A 167 -14.65 -24.51 16.35
C ILE A 167 -14.94 -25.99 16.58
N ARG A 168 -14.01 -26.89 16.21
CA ARG A 168 -14.16 -28.33 16.47
C ARG A 168 -14.24 -28.63 17.97
N HIS A 169 -13.37 -28.01 18.78
CA HIS A 169 -13.44 -28.16 20.24
C HIS A 169 -14.73 -27.60 20.84
N ALA A 170 -15.18 -26.42 20.39
CA ALA A 170 -16.44 -25.84 20.85
C ALA A 170 -17.65 -26.69 20.45
N ALA A 171 -17.65 -27.25 19.24
CA ALA A 171 -18.69 -28.18 18.80
C ALA A 171 -18.73 -29.44 19.68
N ALA A 172 -17.58 -30.02 20.00
CA ALA A 172 -17.49 -31.15 20.92
C ALA A 172 -18.05 -30.81 22.31
N ASN A 173 -17.78 -29.60 22.82
CA ASN A 173 -18.36 -29.15 24.09
C ASN A 173 -19.88 -28.97 24.04
N VAL A 174 -20.42 -28.44 22.95
CA VAL A 174 -21.89 -28.36 22.74
C VAL A 174 -22.50 -29.75 22.75
N LEU A 175 -21.91 -30.71 22.04
CA LEU A 175 -22.38 -32.11 22.02
C LEU A 175 -22.30 -32.74 23.41
N ARG A 176 -21.19 -32.54 24.13
CA ARG A 176 -20.99 -33.04 25.50
C ARG A 176 -22.06 -32.53 26.46
N GLU A 177 -22.30 -31.21 26.50
CA GLU A 177 -23.30 -30.63 27.40
C GLU A 177 -24.74 -31.00 26.99
N CYS A 178 -25.00 -31.15 25.69
CA CYS A 178 -26.29 -31.62 25.19
C CYS A 178 -26.58 -33.06 25.66
N TRP A 179 -25.58 -33.94 25.60
CA TRP A 179 -25.68 -35.32 26.09
C TRP A 179 -25.87 -35.36 27.62
N LEU A 180 -25.07 -34.60 28.37
CA LEU A 180 -25.17 -34.56 29.84
C LEU A 180 -26.53 -34.03 30.30
N LEU A 181 -27.05 -33.00 29.63
CA LEU A 181 -28.41 -32.49 29.88
C LEU A 181 -29.48 -33.56 29.59
N HIS A 182 -29.36 -34.28 28.48
CA HIS A 182 -30.30 -35.36 28.14
C HIS A 182 -30.28 -36.48 29.19
N ARG A 183 -29.08 -36.91 29.62
CA ARG A 183 -28.92 -37.93 30.66
C ARG A 183 -29.49 -37.49 32.01
N ALA A 184 -29.25 -36.24 32.43
CA ALA A 184 -29.79 -35.68 33.66
C ALA A 184 -31.33 -35.56 33.63
N ASN A 185 -31.93 -35.39 32.44
CA ASN A 185 -33.39 -35.43 32.27
C ASN A 185 -33.94 -36.86 32.40
N LEU A 186 -33.24 -37.87 31.89
CA LEU A 186 -33.66 -39.27 31.98
C LEU A 186 -33.55 -39.83 33.41
N SER A 187 -32.50 -39.46 34.14
CA SER A 187 -32.22 -40.02 35.47
C SER A 187 -33.10 -39.46 36.61
N GLN A 188 -34.01 -38.51 36.32
CA GLN A 188 -34.74 -37.71 37.33
C GLN A 188 -33.85 -37.16 38.47
N GLU A 189 -32.57 -36.93 38.17
CA GLU A 189 -31.57 -36.46 39.12
C GLU A 189 -31.81 -34.97 39.46
N ASN A 190 -31.30 -34.54 40.62
CA ASN A 190 -31.46 -33.22 41.22
C ASN A 190 -31.70 -32.06 40.22
N ARG A 191 -32.79 -31.30 40.38
CA ARG A 191 -33.11 -30.11 39.53
C ARG A 191 -31.96 -29.08 39.45
N GLY A 192 -31.07 -29.06 40.44
CA GLY A 192 -29.86 -28.23 40.45
C GLY A 192 -28.85 -28.60 39.36
N GLU A 193 -28.66 -29.89 39.10
CA GLU A 193 -27.72 -30.41 38.10
C GLU A 193 -28.22 -30.18 36.67
N GLN A 194 -29.53 -30.36 36.45
CA GLN A 194 -30.18 -30.01 35.19
C GLN A 194 -29.98 -28.53 34.82
N ARG A 195 -30.20 -27.62 35.79
CA ARG A 195 -29.97 -26.17 35.60
C ARG A 195 -28.50 -25.85 35.32
N ARG A 196 -27.57 -26.58 35.93
CA ARG A 196 -26.13 -26.42 35.68
C ARG A 196 -25.77 -26.80 34.24
N HIS A 197 -26.16 -28.00 33.78
CA HIS A 197 -25.89 -28.43 32.40
C HIS A 197 -26.57 -27.55 31.36
N GLN A 198 -27.78 -27.05 31.64
CA GLN A 198 -28.45 -26.09 30.75
C GLN A 198 -27.65 -24.79 30.62
N ARG A 199 -27.10 -24.25 31.71
CA ARG A 199 -26.24 -23.06 31.66
C ARG A 199 -24.95 -23.33 30.88
N CYS A 200 -24.29 -24.45 31.14
CA CYS A 200 -23.07 -24.85 30.43
C CYS A 200 -23.33 -25.07 28.93
N LEU A 201 -24.48 -25.63 28.55
CA LEU A 201 -24.88 -25.79 27.15
C LEU A 201 -25.10 -24.45 26.47
N LEU A 202 -25.83 -23.53 27.09
CA LEU A 202 -26.06 -22.18 26.55
C LEU A 202 -24.75 -21.41 26.37
N GLU A 203 -23.81 -21.54 27.31
CA GLU A 203 -22.48 -20.97 27.21
C GLU A 203 -21.68 -21.59 26.06
N ALA A 204 -21.67 -22.93 25.94
CA ALA A 204 -21.00 -23.63 24.85
C ALA A 204 -21.56 -23.21 23.48
N ILE A 205 -22.90 -23.07 23.35
CA ILE A 205 -23.55 -22.59 22.12
C ILE A 205 -23.13 -21.15 21.83
N ARG A 206 -23.06 -20.28 22.83
CA ARG A 206 -22.63 -18.88 22.67
C ARG A 206 -21.19 -18.81 22.16
N VAL A 207 -20.28 -19.59 22.75
CA VAL A 207 -18.87 -19.68 22.33
C VAL A 207 -18.77 -20.22 20.90
N PHE A 208 -19.49 -21.29 20.56
CA PHE A 208 -19.51 -21.86 19.21
C PHE A 208 -20.02 -20.84 18.17
N ARG A 209 -21.13 -20.16 18.45
CA ARG A 209 -21.68 -19.10 17.57
C ARG A 209 -20.68 -17.95 17.38
N HIS A 210 -20.03 -17.51 18.46
CA HIS A 210 -19.02 -16.45 18.39
C HIS A 210 -17.83 -16.85 17.50
N LEU A 211 -17.31 -18.07 17.67
CA LEU A 211 -16.20 -18.58 16.85
C LEU A 211 -16.59 -18.72 15.37
N ARG A 212 -17.82 -19.18 15.08
CA ARG A 212 -18.32 -19.31 13.70
C ARG A 212 -18.50 -17.94 13.02
N LEU A 213 -18.96 -16.92 13.76
CA LEU A 213 -19.01 -15.54 13.27
C LEU A 213 -17.60 -14.99 13.00
N LYS A 214 -16.64 -15.25 13.90
CA LYS A 214 -15.24 -14.85 13.71
C LYS A 214 -14.62 -15.49 12.46
N GLN A 215 -14.90 -16.78 12.22
CA GLN A 215 -14.47 -17.48 11.00
C GLN A 215 -15.05 -16.84 9.73
N ARG A 216 -16.36 -16.52 9.74
CA ARG A 216 -17.00 -15.85 8.59
C ARG A 216 -16.31 -14.52 8.27
N LYS A 217 -16.13 -13.64 9.28
CA LYS A 217 -15.45 -12.36 9.11
C LYS A 217 -14.03 -12.49 8.53
N LEU A 218 -13.26 -13.49 8.98
CA LEU A 218 -11.92 -13.74 8.45
C LEU A 218 -11.94 -14.23 7.00
N ARG A 219 -12.90 -15.08 6.65
CA ARG A 219 -13.06 -15.55 5.28
C ARG A 219 -13.48 -14.43 4.33
N ASP A 220 -14.34 -13.53 4.79
CA ASP A 220 -14.76 -12.36 4.01
C ASP A 220 -13.54 -11.46 3.73
N PHE A 221 -12.72 -11.18 4.75
CA PHE A 221 -11.47 -10.42 4.60
C PHE A 221 -10.44 -11.13 3.69
N ALA A 222 -10.31 -12.46 3.80
CA ALA A 222 -9.44 -13.24 2.93
C ALA A 222 -9.93 -13.26 1.47
N SER A 223 -11.25 -13.19 1.25
CA SER A 223 -11.82 -13.11 -0.09
C SER A 223 -11.47 -11.77 -0.75
N GLU A 224 -11.64 -10.67 -0.02
CA GLU A 224 -11.25 -9.31 -0.46
C GLU A 224 -9.77 -9.23 -0.90
N MET A 225 -8.88 -9.93 -0.21
CA MET A 225 -7.45 -9.98 -0.57
C MET A 225 -7.14 -10.69 -1.89
N VAL A 226 -8.06 -11.52 -2.39
CA VAL A 226 -7.86 -12.42 -3.53
C VAL A 226 -8.76 -12.06 -4.72
N ASP A 227 -9.68 -11.11 -4.56
CA ASP A 227 -10.63 -10.70 -5.61
C ASP A 227 -9.94 -10.14 -6.86
N LEU A 228 -8.92 -9.27 -6.71
CA LEU A 228 -8.20 -8.71 -7.87
C LEU A 228 -7.42 -9.78 -8.67
N PRO A 229 -6.61 -10.67 -8.05
CA PRO A 229 -6.01 -11.79 -8.76
C PRO A 229 -7.03 -12.75 -9.40
N LYS A 230 -8.16 -13.03 -8.74
CA LYS A 230 -9.22 -13.87 -9.31
C LYS A 230 -9.86 -13.21 -10.54
N MET A 231 -10.11 -11.90 -10.48
CA MET A 231 -10.65 -11.16 -11.61
C MET A 231 -9.70 -11.20 -12.81
N GLN A 232 -8.38 -11.08 -12.58
CA GLN A 232 -7.36 -11.23 -13.63
C GLN A 232 -7.37 -12.64 -14.23
N MET A 233 -7.48 -13.69 -13.41
CA MET A 233 -7.58 -15.07 -13.88
C MET A 233 -8.83 -15.28 -14.74
N ILE A 234 -10.00 -14.87 -14.24
CA ILE A 234 -11.27 -14.96 -14.97
C ILE A 234 -11.19 -14.20 -16.30
N MET A 235 -10.57 -13.02 -16.31
CA MET A 235 -10.40 -12.24 -17.54
C MET A 235 -9.50 -12.95 -18.56
N CYS A 236 -8.39 -13.55 -18.12
CA CYS A 236 -7.54 -14.36 -18.99
C CYS A 236 -8.29 -15.56 -19.57
N ASP A 237 -9.05 -16.27 -18.73
CA ASP A 237 -9.85 -17.43 -19.16
C ASP A 237 -10.94 -17.02 -20.15
N LEU A 238 -11.63 -15.91 -19.90
CA LEU A 238 -12.60 -15.33 -20.83
C LEU A 238 -11.96 -14.92 -22.15
N SER A 239 -10.79 -14.28 -22.11
CA SER A 239 -10.05 -13.91 -23.33
C SER A 239 -9.62 -15.13 -24.13
N ALA A 240 -9.17 -16.20 -23.45
CA ALA A 240 -8.79 -17.45 -24.11
C ALA A 240 -10.01 -18.13 -24.75
N ASN A 241 -11.13 -18.20 -24.03
CA ASN A 241 -12.39 -18.74 -24.55
C ASN A 241 -12.91 -17.92 -25.73
N TRP A 242 -12.88 -16.59 -25.64
CA TRP A 242 -13.27 -15.70 -26.73
C TRP A 242 -12.42 -15.95 -27.98
N ASN A 243 -11.11 -16.10 -27.81
CA ASN A 243 -10.19 -16.37 -28.91
C ASN A 243 -10.48 -17.74 -29.56
N ASN A 244 -10.79 -18.75 -28.77
CA ASN A 244 -11.17 -20.07 -29.28
C ASN A 244 -12.49 -20.01 -30.07
N SER A 245 -13.51 -19.33 -29.53
CA SER A 245 -14.79 -19.14 -30.24
C SER A 245 -14.63 -18.33 -31.51
N TYR A 246 -13.77 -17.31 -31.51
CA TYR A 246 -13.46 -16.53 -32.71
C TYR A 246 -12.81 -17.41 -33.79
N ARG A 247 -11.83 -18.25 -33.43
CA ARG A 247 -11.20 -19.20 -34.36
C ARG A 247 -12.18 -20.23 -34.91
N GLU A 248 -13.10 -20.72 -34.08
CA GLU A 248 -14.14 -21.65 -34.54
C GLU A 248 -15.11 -20.96 -35.51
N LEU A 249 -15.47 -19.71 -35.23
CA LEU A 249 -16.31 -18.91 -36.13
C LEU A 249 -15.60 -18.66 -37.47
N GLU A 250 -14.32 -18.30 -37.44
CA GLU A 250 -13.49 -18.10 -38.63
C GLU A 250 -13.43 -19.37 -39.48
N GLN A 251 -13.23 -20.54 -38.87
CA GLN A 251 -13.27 -21.83 -39.56
C GLN A 251 -14.64 -22.14 -40.18
N ARG A 252 -15.73 -21.81 -39.48
CA ARG A 252 -17.09 -21.98 -40.02
C ARG A 252 -17.33 -21.05 -41.23
N ILE A 253 -16.88 -19.80 -41.16
CA ILE A 253 -16.95 -18.85 -42.27
C ILE A 253 -16.17 -19.38 -43.48
N LEU A 254 -14.92 -19.81 -43.29
CA LEU A 254 -14.11 -20.39 -44.37
C LEU A 254 -14.78 -21.63 -44.98
N SER A 255 -15.38 -22.50 -44.16
CA SER A 255 -16.12 -23.66 -44.69
C SER A 255 -17.40 -23.28 -45.44
N MET A 256 -18.05 -22.17 -45.06
CA MET A 256 -19.21 -21.63 -45.76
C MET A 256 -18.80 -21.01 -47.09
N GLU A 257 -17.69 -20.27 -47.15
CA GLU A 257 -17.13 -19.73 -48.39
C GLU A 257 -16.81 -20.86 -49.37
N GLN A 258 -16.14 -21.92 -48.93
CA GLN A 258 -15.85 -23.09 -49.76
C GLN A 258 -17.13 -23.74 -50.33
N LYS A 259 -18.16 -23.93 -49.50
CA LYS A 259 -19.44 -24.49 -49.96
C LYS A 259 -20.15 -23.57 -50.94
N LEU A 260 -20.02 -22.25 -50.77
CA LEU A 260 -20.60 -21.26 -51.68
C LEU A 260 -19.90 -21.32 -53.05
N ASP A 261 -18.57 -21.45 -53.06
CA ASP A 261 -17.77 -21.59 -54.28
C ASP A 261 -18.09 -22.89 -55.02
N GLU A 262 -18.23 -24.01 -54.30
CA GLU A 262 -18.68 -25.29 -54.88
C GLU A 262 -20.07 -25.18 -55.51
N LEU A 263 -21.01 -24.51 -54.82
CA LEU A 263 -22.36 -24.30 -55.32
C LEU A 263 -22.35 -23.42 -56.58
N ASN A 264 -21.54 -22.36 -56.60
CA ASN A 264 -21.37 -21.47 -57.74
C ASN A 264 -20.79 -22.23 -58.95
N HIS A 265 -19.79 -23.08 -58.73
CA HIS A 265 -19.22 -23.94 -59.77
C HIS A 265 -20.25 -24.93 -60.33
N CYS A 266 -21.04 -25.56 -59.47
CA CYS A 266 -22.12 -26.47 -59.89
C CYS A 266 -23.21 -25.71 -60.69
N PHE A 267 -23.54 -24.48 -60.30
CA PHE A 267 -24.47 -23.63 -61.04
C PHE A 267 -23.93 -23.24 -62.42
N GLN A 268 -22.63 -22.92 -62.53
CA GLN A 268 -21.98 -22.67 -63.81
C GLN A 268 -21.98 -23.90 -64.71
N GLN A 269 -21.59 -25.07 -64.19
CA GLN A 269 -21.62 -26.34 -64.94
C GLN A 269 -23.03 -26.71 -65.41
N THR A 270 -24.03 -26.57 -64.54
CA THR A 270 -25.42 -26.84 -64.93
C THR A 270 -25.90 -25.85 -66.00
N SER A 271 -25.58 -24.56 -65.86
CA SER A 271 -25.84 -23.55 -66.89
C SER A 271 -25.16 -23.86 -68.23
N GLU A 272 -23.89 -24.29 -68.21
CA GLU A 272 -23.15 -24.71 -69.40
C GLU A 272 -23.80 -25.93 -70.07
N LEU A 273 -24.11 -26.98 -69.31
CA LEU A 273 -24.81 -28.16 -69.83
C LEU A 273 -26.17 -27.79 -70.43
N LEU A 274 -26.93 -26.91 -69.77
CA LEU A 274 -28.24 -26.45 -70.25
C LEU A 274 -28.09 -25.64 -71.55
N SER A 275 -27.05 -24.82 -71.65
CA SER A 275 -26.70 -24.10 -72.89
C SER A 275 -26.31 -25.05 -74.03
N HIS A 276 -25.56 -26.13 -73.73
CA HIS A 276 -25.21 -27.16 -74.70
C HIS A 276 -26.43 -27.94 -75.18
N PHE A 277 -27.34 -28.32 -74.28
CA PHE A 277 -28.62 -28.95 -74.65
C PHE A 277 -29.51 -28.05 -75.50
N LEU A 278 -29.62 -26.76 -75.17
CA LEU A 278 -30.36 -25.80 -75.99
C LEU A 278 -29.74 -25.63 -77.38
N ARG A 279 -28.41 -25.61 -77.48
CA ARG A 279 -27.69 -25.52 -78.76
C ARG A 279 -27.83 -26.80 -79.60
N GLN A 280 -27.81 -27.97 -78.96
CA GLN A 280 -27.99 -29.27 -79.63
C GLN A 280 -29.44 -29.51 -80.07
N ARG A 281 -30.42 -28.82 -79.47
CA ARG A 281 -31.81 -28.76 -79.94
C ARG A 281 -32.02 -27.79 -81.12
N SER A 282 -31.03 -26.97 -81.46
CA SER A 282 -31.09 -25.98 -82.54
C SER A 282 -30.45 -26.34 -83.90
N PRO A 283 -30.35 -27.62 -84.35
CA PRO A 283 -30.07 -27.94 -85.75
C PRO A 283 -31.27 -28.59 -86.48
N GLU A 284 -32.50 -28.22 -86.16
CA GLU A 284 -33.68 -28.58 -86.97
C GLU A 284 -34.75 -27.48 -86.97
N ILE A 285 -34.44 -26.29 -87.48
CA ILE A 285 -35.45 -25.49 -88.20
C ILE A 285 -34.74 -24.82 -89.39
N ARG A 286 -34.80 -25.54 -90.52
CA ARG A 286 -34.77 -25.13 -91.93
C ARG A 286 -33.60 -24.29 -92.46
#